data_AF-A0A9X6NHE2-F1
#
_entry.id   AF-A0A9X6NHE2-F1
#
_cell.length_a   1.000
_cell.length_b   1.000
_cell.length_c   1.000
_cell.angle_alpha   90.00
_cell.angle_beta   90.00
_cell.angle_gamma   90.00
#
_symmetry.space_group_name_H-M   'P 1'
#
loop_
_entity.id
_entity.type
_entity.pdbx_description
1 polymer ?
#
loop_
_entity_poly.entity_id
_entity_poly.type
_entity_poly.pdbx_seq_one_letter_code
_entity_poly.pdbx_strand_id
1 'polypeptide(L)'
;MHTIFVRHHNNIVIELRRMPENLRWDGEKLYQEARAIIASQLQHIVFNEYLPVLLGKTEVQKRGLKPLQSGRFQGYDVSVDASLTNEFSTAAFCVGHSMVQSKLPRLNEKFDAIDQISLHTTFLKASQFYKEGIVDELVRGMAQQAGKIVGPSVTAELPLQPEESAVWPGLGQY
;
A
#
# COMPACT_ATOMS: atom_id res chain seq x y z
N MET A 1 -5.34 -0.02 3.53
CA MET A 1 -3.92 0.29 3.77
C MET A 1 -3.68 1.68 4.35
N HIS A 2 -4.14 2.77 3.72
CA HIS A 2 -3.89 4.14 4.24
C HIS A 2 -4.25 4.33 5.73
N THR A 3 -5.44 3.89 6.15
CA THR A 3 -5.86 3.93 7.57
C THR A 3 -4.89 3.24 8.52
N ILE A 4 -4.30 2.10 8.10
CA ILE A 4 -3.33 1.34 8.89
C ILE A 4 -2.06 2.16 9.08
N PHE A 5 -1.52 2.74 8.01
CA PHE A 5 -0.30 3.54 8.09
C PHE A 5 -0.47 4.83 8.89
N VAL A 6 -1.64 5.49 8.82
CA VAL A 6 -1.94 6.66 9.66
C VAL A 6 -1.98 6.27 11.13
N ARG A 7 -2.69 5.19 11.49
CA ARG A 7 -2.72 4.69 12.88
C ARG A 7 -1.33 4.29 13.36
N HIS A 8 -0.54 3.62 12.52
CA HIS A 8 0.81 3.20 12.83
C HIS A 8 1.76 4.39 13.04
N HIS A 9 1.67 5.42 12.20
CA HIS A 9 2.41 6.68 12.41
C HIS A 9 2.11 7.29 13.78
N ASN A 10 0.83 7.40 14.14
CA ASN A 10 0.44 7.95 15.45
C ASN A 10 0.94 7.09 16.62
N ASN A 11 0.90 5.77 16.47
CA ASN A 11 1.47 4.86 17.47
C ASN A 11 2.98 5.09 17.63
N ILE A 12 3.73 5.22 16.53
CA ILE A 12 5.16 5.52 16.58
C ILE A 12 5.42 6.86 17.29
N VAL A 13 4.64 7.91 17.00
CA VAL A 13 4.76 9.20 17.69
C VAL A 13 4.56 9.05 19.20
N ILE A 14 3.57 8.26 19.63
CA ILE A 14 3.31 7.99 21.05
C ILE A 14 4.51 7.26 21.69
N GLU A 15 5.05 6.24 21.02
CA GLU A 15 6.20 5.49 21.52
C GLU A 15 7.47 6.35 21.59
N LEU A 16 7.74 7.16 20.55
CA LEU A 16 8.86 8.10 20.55
C LEU A 16 8.75 9.13 21.68
N ARG A 17 7.55 9.63 21.98
CA ARG A 17 7.29 10.60 23.06
C ARG A 17 7.55 10.01 24.45
N ARG A 18 7.39 8.70 24.62
CA ARG A 18 7.59 8.00 25.90
C ARG A 18 9.06 7.76 26.25
N MET A 19 9.96 7.87 25.27
CA MET A 19 11.39 7.65 25.47
C MET A 19 12.02 8.84 26.22
N PRO A 20 12.76 8.62 27.32
CA PRO A 20 13.41 9.69 28.09
C PRO A 20 14.36 10.56 27.24
N GLU A 21 15.03 9.97 26.26
CA GLU A 21 15.97 10.64 25.35
C GLU A 21 15.27 11.67 24.45
N ASN A 22 13.98 11.48 24.18
CA ASN A 22 13.17 12.31 23.28
C ASN A 22 12.31 13.33 24.01
N LEU A 23 12.48 13.49 25.34
CA LEU A 23 11.63 14.37 26.16
C LEU A 23 11.61 15.83 25.67
N ARG A 24 12.70 16.27 25.05
CA ARG A 24 12.87 17.62 24.49
C ARG A 24 12.33 17.79 23.07
N TRP A 25 11.91 16.71 22.41
CA TRP A 25 11.38 16.80 21.05
C TRP A 25 10.02 17.49 21.06
N ASP A 26 9.84 18.40 20.12
CA ASP A 26 8.57 19.04 19.84
C ASP A 26 7.72 18.18 18.88
N GLY A 27 6.52 18.68 18.55
CA GLY A 27 5.60 17.96 17.66
C GLY A 27 6.16 17.76 16.26
N GLU A 28 6.90 18.72 15.72
CA GLU A 28 7.50 18.64 14.39
C GLU A 28 8.58 17.56 14.34
N LYS A 29 9.49 17.55 15.33
CA LYS A 29 10.53 16.52 15.41
C LYS A 29 9.92 15.12 15.52
N LEU A 30 8.91 14.94 16.38
CA LEU A 30 8.21 13.66 16.51
C LEU A 30 7.55 13.21 15.20
N TYR A 31 6.90 14.14 14.50
CA TYR A 31 6.27 13.88 13.21
C TYR A 31 7.29 13.43 12.15
N GLN A 32 8.40 14.17 11.98
CA GLN A 32 9.40 13.83 10.97
C GLN A 32 10.10 12.50 11.26
N GLU A 33 10.38 12.20 12.52
CA GLU A 33 10.99 10.92 12.92
C GLU A 33 10.04 9.74 12.68
N ALA A 34 8.76 9.87 13.06
CA ALA A 34 7.76 8.87 12.75
C ALA A 34 7.56 8.69 11.23
N ARG A 35 7.59 9.78 10.46
CA ARG A 35 7.54 9.74 8.99
C ARG A 35 8.76 9.03 8.39
N ALA A 36 9.96 9.30 8.89
CA ALA A 36 11.19 8.64 8.45
C ALA A 36 11.17 7.13 8.73
N ILE A 37 10.64 6.72 9.89
CA ILE A 37 10.46 5.30 10.24
C ILE A 37 9.47 4.62 9.30
N ILE A 38 8.30 5.23 9.06
CA ILE A 38 7.30 4.69 8.11
C ILE A 38 7.88 4.55 6.70
N ALA A 39 8.60 5.57 6.22
CA ALA A 39 9.25 5.52 4.91
C ALA A 39 10.28 4.37 4.82
N SER A 40 11.06 4.18 5.89
CA SER A 40 12.04 3.09 5.97
C SER A 40 11.37 1.70 6.00
N GLN A 41 10.26 1.57 6.72
CA GLN A 41 9.46 0.33 6.74
C GLN A 41 8.88 0.01 5.36
N LEU A 42 8.32 1.01 4.66
CA LEU A 42 7.81 0.85 3.31
C LEU A 42 8.92 0.42 2.33
N GLN A 43 10.08 1.07 2.37
CA GLN A 43 11.23 0.68 1.55
C GLN A 43 11.67 -0.75 1.86
N HIS A 44 11.77 -1.12 3.15
CA HIS A 44 12.15 -2.47 3.54
C HIS A 44 11.15 -3.50 3.00
N ILE A 45 9.85 -3.30 3.19
CA ILE A 45 8.81 -4.19 2.65
C ILE A 45 8.93 -4.31 1.12
N VAL A 46 9.10 -3.19 0.42
CA VAL A 46 9.23 -3.18 -1.05
C VAL A 46 10.43 -4.01 -1.50
N PHE A 47 11.62 -3.71 -0.99
CA PHE A 47 12.86 -4.31 -1.47
C PHE A 47 13.11 -5.73 -0.94
N ASN A 48 12.69 -6.03 0.29
CA ASN A 48 12.92 -7.32 0.93
C ASN A 48 11.80 -8.35 0.67
N GLU A 49 10.55 -7.91 0.50
CA GLU A 49 9.39 -8.81 0.46
C GLU A 49 8.65 -8.75 -0.88
N TYR A 50 8.32 -7.55 -1.36
CA TYR A 50 7.51 -7.39 -2.57
C TYR A 50 8.29 -7.68 -3.86
N LEU A 51 9.45 -7.03 -4.06
CA LEU A 51 10.24 -7.20 -5.29
C LEU A 51 10.71 -8.64 -5.52
N PRO A 52 11.12 -9.43 -4.50
CA PRO A 52 11.49 -10.83 -4.72
C PRO A 52 10.34 -11.72 -5.20
N VAL A 53 9.10 -11.38 -4.82
CA VAL A 53 7.90 -12.07 -5.31
C VAL A 53 7.57 -11.64 -6.75
N LEU A 54 7.70 -10.34 -7.05
CA LEU A 54 7.36 -9.78 -8.35
C LEU A 54 8.40 -10.10 -9.45
N LEU A 55 9.69 -9.93 -9.16
CA LEU A 55 10.79 -10.04 -10.12
C LEU A 55 11.55 -11.37 -10.01
N GLY A 56 11.33 -12.11 -8.93
CA GLY A 56 12.08 -13.32 -8.59
C GLY A 56 13.34 -13.03 -7.77
N LYS A 57 13.63 -13.94 -6.83
CA LYS A 57 14.75 -13.82 -5.88
C LYS A 57 16.11 -13.65 -6.57
N THR A 58 16.33 -14.37 -7.68
CA THR A 58 17.58 -14.34 -8.45
C THR A 58 17.86 -12.95 -9.04
N GLU A 59 16.87 -12.30 -9.63
CA GLU A 59 17.06 -10.99 -10.27
C GLU A 59 17.28 -9.88 -9.24
N VAL A 60 16.54 -9.92 -8.11
CA VAL A 60 16.77 -9.00 -6.98
C VAL A 60 18.19 -9.15 -6.43
N GLN A 61 18.68 -10.38 -6.29
CA GLN A 61 20.03 -10.65 -5.78
C GLN A 61 21.11 -10.16 -6.76
N LYS A 62 20.99 -10.48 -8.06
CA LYS A 62 21.92 -10.03 -9.10
C LYS A 62 22.05 -8.51 -9.16
N ARG A 63 20.94 -7.80 -8.93
CA ARG A 63 20.88 -6.33 -8.95
C ARG A 63 21.20 -5.68 -7.61
N GLY A 64 21.53 -6.46 -6.58
CA GLY A 64 21.89 -5.93 -5.25
C GLY A 64 20.75 -5.18 -4.56
N LEU A 65 19.48 -5.51 -4.87
CA LEU A 65 18.32 -4.74 -4.40
C LEU A 65 17.87 -5.08 -2.98
N LYS A 66 18.47 -6.09 -2.34
CA LYS A 66 18.10 -6.45 -0.96
C LYS A 66 18.69 -5.46 0.04
N PRO A 67 17.92 -5.07 1.07
CA PRO A 67 18.47 -4.32 2.19
C PRO A 67 19.60 -5.08 2.88
N LEU A 68 20.52 -4.34 3.50
CA LEU A 68 21.54 -4.92 4.37
C LEU A 68 20.88 -5.56 5.59
N GLN A 69 21.42 -6.70 6.04
CA GLN A 69 20.96 -7.36 7.26
C GLN A 69 21.32 -6.58 8.53
N SER A 70 22.38 -5.76 8.44
CA SER A 70 22.82 -4.89 9.53
C SER A 70 23.62 -3.70 8.99
N GLY A 71 23.70 -2.65 9.80
CA GLY A 71 24.44 -1.43 9.47
C GLY A 71 23.72 -0.50 8.49
N ARG A 72 24.46 0.46 7.95
CA ARG A 72 23.94 1.50 7.04
C ARG A 72 24.47 1.27 5.64
N PHE A 73 23.58 1.38 4.65
CA PHE A 73 23.98 1.39 3.24
C PHE A 73 24.84 2.64 2.95
N GLN A 74 25.97 2.44 2.27
CA GLN A 74 26.92 3.52 1.94
C GLN A 74 27.04 3.76 0.42
N GLY A 75 26.24 3.07 -0.40
CA GLY A 75 26.30 3.16 -1.86
C GLY A 75 25.36 4.22 -2.45
N TYR A 76 25.01 5.27 -1.70
CA TYR A 76 24.21 6.36 -2.25
C TYR A 76 25.05 7.15 -3.27
N ASP A 77 24.53 7.29 -4.48
CA ASP A 77 25.19 7.99 -5.57
C ASP A 77 24.30 9.17 -6.02
N VAL A 78 24.81 10.38 -5.85
CA VAL A 78 24.12 11.63 -6.20
C VAL A 78 23.94 11.82 -7.70
N SER A 79 24.69 11.09 -8.53
CA SER A 79 24.62 11.17 -9.99
C SER A 79 23.49 10.32 -10.59
N VAL A 80 22.88 9.43 -9.79
CA VAL A 80 21.77 8.59 -10.23
C VAL A 80 20.51 9.42 -10.36
N ASP A 81 19.89 9.39 -11.55
CA ASP A 81 18.57 9.94 -11.76
C ASP A 81 17.51 9.08 -11.08
N ALA A 82 16.87 9.63 -10.04
CA ALA A 82 15.80 8.98 -9.29
C ALA A 82 14.40 9.26 -9.87
N SER A 83 14.31 9.91 -11.02
CA SER A 83 13.05 10.24 -11.69
C SER A 83 12.33 8.99 -12.17
N LEU A 84 10.99 9.03 -12.16
CA LEU A 84 10.16 7.95 -12.67
C LEU A 84 10.14 7.99 -14.20
N THR A 85 10.42 6.86 -14.85
CA THR A 85 10.29 6.78 -16.31
C THR A 85 8.83 6.71 -16.74
N ASN A 86 8.53 7.23 -17.92
CA ASN A 86 7.18 7.23 -18.47
C ASN A 86 6.65 5.79 -18.64
N GLU A 87 7.49 4.90 -19.16
CA GLU A 87 7.17 3.48 -19.40
C GLU A 87 6.82 2.75 -18.11
N PHE A 88 7.53 3.06 -17.02
CA PHE A 88 7.23 2.47 -15.72
C PHE A 88 5.86 2.94 -15.21
N SER A 89 5.60 4.25 -15.27
CA SER A 89 4.37 4.85 -14.74
C SER A 89 3.11 4.51 -15.52
N THR A 90 3.21 4.33 -16.84
CA THR A 90 2.05 4.18 -17.74
C THR A 90 1.77 2.75 -18.16
N ALA A 91 2.77 1.86 -18.13
CA ALA A 91 2.61 0.49 -18.61
C ALA A 91 3.12 -0.55 -17.61
N ALA A 92 4.40 -0.49 -17.22
CA ALA A 92 5.03 -1.61 -16.50
C ALA A 92 4.42 -1.83 -15.11
N PHE A 93 4.17 -0.76 -14.34
CA PHE A 93 3.65 -0.90 -12.99
C PHE A 93 2.14 -1.26 -12.94
N CYS A 94 1.43 -1.13 -14.06
CA CYS A 94 0.04 -1.58 -14.20
C CYS A 94 -0.11 -3.11 -14.25
N VAL A 95 0.99 -3.88 -14.20
CA VAL A 95 0.95 -5.35 -14.05
C VAL A 95 0.06 -5.80 -12.88
N GLY A 96 -0.06 -4.97 -11.83
CA GLY A 96 -0.95 -5.21 -10.70
C GLY A 96 -2.43 -5.35 -11.08
N HIS A 97 -2.91 -4.75 -12.18
CA HIS A 97 -4.29 -4.90 -12.65
C HIS A 97 -4.65 -6.35 -13.00
N SER A 98 -3.67 -7.15 -13.43
CA SER A 98 -3.87 -8.58 -13.68
C SER A 98 -4.09 -9.38 -12.38
N MET A 99 -3.59 -8.87 -11.25
CA MET A 99 -3.60 -9.50 -9.92
C MET A 99 -4.81 -9.12 -9.07
N VAL A 100 -5.62 -8.17 -9.51
CA VAL A 100 -6.83 -7.73 -8.79
C VAL A 100 -7.90 -8.81 -8.85
N GLN A 101 -8.40 -9.20 -7.68
CA GLN A 101 -9.53 -10.15 -7.55
C GLN A 101 -10.86 -9.42 -7.72
N SER A 102 -11.94 -10.11 -8.07
CA SER A 102 -13.25 -9.45 -8.21
C SER A 102 -13.91 -9.12 -6.88
N LYS A 103 -13.57 -9.88 -5.83
CA LYS A 103 -14.18 -9.79 -4.51
C LYS A 103 -13.12 -9.85 -3.42
N LEU A 104 -13.35 -9.08 -2.36
CA LEU A 104 -12.52 -9.05 -1.15
C LEU A 104 -13.30 -9.71 0.00
N PRO A 105 -12.81 -10.83 0.57
CA PRO A 105 -13.46 -11.49 1.69
C PRO A 105 -13.34 -10.63 2.94
N ARG A 106 -14.36 -10.71 3.79
CA ARG A 106 -14.41 -10.14 5.15
C ARG A 106 -14.40 -11.30 6.13
N LEU A 107 -13.42 -11.32 7.02
CA LEU A 107 -13.26 -12.41 8.00
C LEU A 107 -13.40 -11.91 9.44
N ASN A 108 -13.99 -12.74 10.30
CA ASN A 108 -14.10 -12.46 11.74
C ASN A 108 -12.75 -12.70 12.45
N GLU A 109 -12.72 -12.50 13.77
CA GLU A 109 -11.52 -12.71 14.60
C GLU A 109 -10.99 -14.14 14.60
N LYS A 110 -11.84 -15.12 14.31
CA LYS A 110 -11.49 -16.55 14.19
C LYS A 110 -11.09 -16.94 12.76
N PHE A 111 -11.01 -15.98 11.84
CA PHE A 111 -10.78 -16.17 10.41
C PHE A 111 -11.91 -16.91 9.68
N ASP A 112 -13.11 -16.98 10.26
CA ASP A 112 -14.29 -17.47 9.54
C ASP A 112 -14.84 -16.38 8.61
N ALA A 113 -15.35 -16.79 7.46
CA ALA A 113 -15.96 -15.87 6.51
C ALA A 113 -17.24 -15.24 7.08
N ILE A 114 -17.30 -13.92 7.09
CA ILE A 114 -18.50 -13.14 7.40
C ILE A 114 -19.26 -12.85 6.11
N ASP A 115 -18.58 -12.28 5.13
CA ASP A 115 -19.15 -11.74 3.90
C ASP A 115 -18.03 -11.46 2.87
N GLN A 116 -18.38 -10.89 1.71
CA GLN A 116 -17.43 -10.42 0.70
C GLN A 116 -17.90 -9.11 0.07
N ILE A 117 -16.94 -8.24 -0.24
CA ILE A 117 -17.18 -6.98 -0.93
C ILE A 117 -16.82 -7.14 -2.40
N SER A 118 -17.71 -6.73 -3.31
CA SER A 118 -17.42 -6.71 -4.75
C SER A 118 -16.70 -5.42 -5.14
N LEU A 119 -15.65 -5.52 -5.95
CA LEU A 119 -14.87 -4.34 -6.34
C LEU A 119 -15.67 -3.35 -7.19
N HIS A 120 -16.50 -3.81 -8.13
CA HIS A 120 -17.34 -2.90 -8.92
C HIS A 120 -18.33 -2.08 -8.07
N THR A 121 -18.83 -2.63 -6.94
CA THR A 121 -19.79 -1.89 -6.11
C THR A 121 -19.12 -0.97 -5.10
N THR A 122 -17.81 -1.08 -4.90
CA THR A 122 -17.07 -0.39 -3.81
C THR A 122 -16.07 0.63 -4.32
N PHE A 123 -15.73 0.60 -5.61
CA PHE A 123 -14.87 1.61 -6.23
C PHE A 123 -15.35 3.03 -5.90
N LEU A 124 -14.45 3.86 -5.37
CA LEU A 124 -14.71 5.24 -4.92
C LEU A 124 -15.83 5.44 -3.87
N LYS A 125 -16.34 4.39 -3.22
CA LYS A 125 -17.39 4.50 -2.19
C LYS A 125 -16.82 4.40 -0.77
N ALA A 126 -16.12 5.47 -0.36
CA ALA A 126 -15.47 5.55 0.96
C ALA A 126 -16.43 5.33 2.14
N SER A 127 -17.71 5.68 2.00
CA SER A 127 -18.74 5.51 3.04
C SER A 127 -18.92 4.06 3.50
N GLN A 128 -18.64 3.08 2.63
CA GLN A 128 -18.71 1.67 2.99
C GLN A 128 -17.67 1.28 4.06
N PHE A 129 -16.58 2.05 4.19
CA PHE A 129 -15.48 1.76 5.12
C PHE A 129 -15.61 2.48 6.49
N TYR A 130 -16.70 3.23 6.71
CA TYR A 130 -16.94 3.89 8.00
C TYR A 130 -17.59 2.99 9.06
N LYS A 131 -18.01 1.78 8.67
CA LYS A 131 -18.52 0.79 9.62
C LYS A 131 -17.41 0.33 10.55
N GLU A 132 -17.68 0.31 11.84
CA GLU A 132 -16.74 -0.21 12.84
C GLU A 132 -16.34 -1.65 12.52
N GLY A 133 -15.06 -1.98 12.71
CA GLY A 133 -14.49 -3.32 12.46
C GLY A 133 -14.19 -3.66 11.00
N ILE A 134 -14.73 -2.93 10.00
CA ILE A 134 -14.61 -3.33 8.59
C ILE A 134 -13.17 -3.36 8.08
N VAL A 135 -12.32 -2.44 8.56
CA VAL A 135 -10.90 -2.42 8.20
C VAL A 135 -10.21 -3.71 8.65
N ASP A 136 -10.50 -4.17 9.87
CA ASP A 136 -9.87 -5.34 10.45
C ASP A 136 -10.36 -6.62 9.74
N GLU A 137 -11.66 -6.69 9.44
CA GLU A 137 -12.26 -7.79 8.66
C GLU A 137 -11.61 -7.93 7.28
N LEU A 138 -11.40 -6.80 6.59
CA LEU A 138 -10.78 -6.78 5.26
C LEU A 138 -9.29 -7.07 5.31
N VAL A 139 -8.58 -6.61 6.34
CA VAL A 139 -7.15 -6.93 6.51
C VAL A 139 -6.96 -8.44 6.72
N ARG A 140 -7.80 -9.08 7.55
CA ARG A 140 -7.78 -10.54 7.68
C ARG A 140 -8.07 -11.24 6.35
N GLY A 141 -9.05 -10.74 5.60
CA GLY A 141 -9.36 -11.22 4.26
C GLY A 141 -8.18 -11.13 3.29
N MET A 142 -7.54 -9.97 3.21
CA MET A 142 -6.36 -9.75 2.36
C MET A 142 -5.16 -10.62 2.76
N ALA A 143 -5.01 -10.92 4.05
CA ALA A 143 -3.93 -11.78 4.54
C ALA A 143 -4.15 -13.27 4.24
N GLN A 144 -5.41 -13.73 4.23
CA GLN A 144 -5.76 -15.14 4.02
C GLN A 144 -5.95 -15.49 2.53
N GLN A 145 -6.43 -14.53 1.73
CA GLN A 145 -6.77 -14.76 0.33
C GLN A 145 -5.50 -14.86 -0.52
N ALA A 146 -5.33 -15.98 -1.24
CA ALA A 146 -4.24 -16.12 -2.20
C ALA A 146 -4.39 -15.08 -3.32
N GLY A 147 -3.29 -14.40 -3.68
CA GLY A 147 -3.28 -13.44 -4.77
C GLY A 147 -3.56 -14.09 -6.13
N LYS A 148 -4.20 -13.35 -7.05
CA LYS A 148 -4.39 -13.82 -8.43
C LYS A 148 -3.05 -13.83 -9.16
N ILE A 149 -2.76 -14.93 -9.85
CA ILE A 149 -1.54 -15.08 -10.65
C ILE A 149 -1.57 -14.08 -11.81
N VAL A 150 -0.43 -13.47 -12.09
CA VAL A 150 -0.24 -12.60 -13.26
C VAL A 150 -0.61 -13.37 -14.53
N GLY A 151 -1.57 -12.86 -15.27
CA GLY A 151 -2.06 -13.48 -16.50
C GLY A 151 -2.33 -12.44 -17.59
N PRO A 152 -2.60 -12.86 -18.83
CA PRO A 152 -2.84 -11.96 -19.95
C PRO A 152 -4.17 -11.21 -19.85
N SER A 153 -5.01 -11.50 -18.84
CA SER A 153 -6.33 -10.93 -18.68
C SER A 153 -6.45 -10.07 -17.41
N VAL A 154 -7.01 -8.89 -17.58
CA VAL A 154 -7.47 -8.01 -16.50
C VAL A 154 -8.85 -8.50 -16.06
N THR A 155 -9.14 -8.45 -14.76
CA THR A 155 -10.46 -8.80 -14.24
C THR A 155 -11.51 -7.80 -14.78
N ALA A 156 -12.66 -8.28 -15.24
CA ALA A 156 -13.75 -7.45 -15.82
C ALA A 156 -14.36 -6.42 -14.84
N GLU A 157 -13.95 -6.45 -13.58
CA GLU A 157 -14.38 -5.57 -12.49
C GLU A 157 -13.56 -4.29 -12.41
N LEU A 158 -12.41 -4.23 -13.09
CA LEU A 158 -11.69 -2.98 -13.26
C LEU A 158 -12.33 -2.24 -14.44
N PRO A 159 -12.78 -0.99 -14.25
CA PRO A 159 -13.36 -0.23 -15.34
C PRO A 159 -12.33 -0.08 -16.47
N LEU A 160 -12.63 -0.67 -17.63
CA LEU A 160 -11.83 -0.48 -18.85
C LEU A 160 -12.07 0.90 -19.50
N GLN A 161 -12.97 1.69 -18.93
CA GLN A 161 -13.32 3.04 -19.36
C GLN A 161 -13.51 3.96 -18.14
N PRO A 162 -13.18 5.26 -18.25
CA PRO A 162 -13.52 6.23 -17.21
C PRO A 162 -15.03 6.20 -16.95
N GLU A 163 -15.44 6.17 -15.69
CA GLU A 163 -16.86 6.27 -15.33
C GLU A 163 -17.44 7.60 -15.84
N GLU A 164 -18.36 7.54 -16.83
CA GLU A 164 -19.18 8.69 -17.25
C GLU A 164 -20.05 9.25 -16.10
N SER A 165 -20.20 8.50 -14.99
CA SER A 165 -20.91 8.93 -13.78
C SER A 165 -20.12 9.91 -12.88
N ALA A 166 -18.89 10.28 -13.23
CA ALA A 166 -18.13 11.32 -12.52
C ALA A 166 -18.46 12.76 -12.99
N VAL A 167 -19.58 12.95 -13.71
CA VAL A 167 -20.11 14.29 -14.00
C VAL A 167 -20.87 14.78 -12.77
N TRP A 168 -20.29 15.76 -12.07
CA TRP A 168 -20.96 16.51 -11.00
C TRP A 168 -22.27 17.12 -11.54
N PRO A 169 -23.44 16.86 -10.91
CA PRO A 169 -24.72 17.37 -11.39
C PRO A 169 -24.94 18.85 -11.00
N GLY A 170 -23.95 19.72 -11.21
CA GLY A 170 -23.94 21.09 -10.69
C GLY A 170 -23.35 22.17 -11.59
N LEU A 171 -22.95 21.87 -12.82
CA LEU A 171 -22.47 22.89 -13.77
C LEU A 171 -23.41 23.01 -14.97
N GLY A 172 -24.69 23.21 -14.66
CA GLY A 172 -25.70 23.65 -15.62
C GLY A 172 -26.34 24.94 -15.11
N GLN A 173 -26.01 26.05 -15.77
CA GLN A 173 -26.68 27.36 -15.72
C GLN A 173 -26.59 28.13 -14.39
N TYR A 174 -25.57 28.99 -14.27
CA TYR A 174 -25.71 30.45 -14.07
C TYR A 174 -24.49 31.15 -14.67
#